data_AF-A0A7W0WUY8-F1
#
_entry.id   AF-A0A7W0WUY8-F1
#
_cell.length_a   1.000
_cell.length_b   1.000
_cell.length_c   1.000
_cell.angle_alpha   90.00
_cell.angle_beta   90.00
_cell.angle_gamma   90.00
#
_symmetry.space_group_name_H-M   'P 1'
#
loop_
_entity.id
_entity.type
_entity.pdbx_description
1 polymer ?
#
loop_
_entity_poly.entity_id
_entity_poly.type
_entity_poly.pdbx_seq_one_letter_code
_entity_poly.pdbx_strand_id
1 'polypeptide(L)'
;MKRLLPFLALVGCADAPEATENPNEGLLRDFLDGKFDAAGHPLNAKVLEAEAVCGGQALSRSCDFQIPDGAMSGELVVNARLRVTSAPSRGAIVKITMINTGGSELGTKTLTVSQLNGRRTWLDLAVNQNTFGNLAAVRVEPLQNARIELDYLEIFPKKFGLVVAPGSGVYADTDTITFEVPQGRKLERLEADAVDIKPRLEQLISQGKATRETTSFRTLIHAKVGDLLPTRAQVTELAVRTSGHASRVQLRRAVAPCKFEGDANGKKVFITGFQPFPADGWHENVSAVAVTSMNPANLRGAQVMRLVLPVEYDLAPQAIVEVIERCNPDVVISFGQGGGQIALERTAYNLQDTGEIAGGVPDNRGVIRGAVEIDEAAPATRATRLPLDAIEDALQLIGESPAMSTDPGRYICNNTMFLNIGTGKRAGFIHLPYTTQFDDSVRARFAKVVEAAVQAAVDAP
;
A
#
# COMPACT_ATOMS: atom_id res chain seq x y z
N MET A 1 -4.01 -4.57 -78.63
CA MET A 1 -3.74 -3.12 -78.54
C MET A 1 -4.52 -2.50 -77.40
N LYS A 2 -3.84 -2.16 -76.30
CA LYS A 2 -4.03 -0.97 -75.45
C LYS A 2 -3.14 -1.13 -74.22
N ARG A 3 -2.00 -0.42 -74.23
CA ARG A 3 -1.18 -0.09 -73.06
C ARG A 3 -1.92 0.95 -72.24
N LEU A 4 -1.84 0.91 -70.91
CA LEU A 4 -1.78 2.12 -70.07
C LEU A 4 -1.22 1.80 -68.68
N LEU A 5 -0.50 2.80 -68.16
CA LEU A 5 0.53 2.88 -67.12
C LEU A 5 0.20 2.33 -65.70
N PRO A 6 1.24 2.09 -64.86
CA PRO A 6 1.05 1.86 -63.44
C PRO A 6 0.70 3.18 -62.73
N PHE A 7 -0.32 3.15 -61.89
CA PHE A 7 -0.67 4.27 -61.03
C PHE A 7 0.37 4.42 -59.91
N LEU A 8 1.14 5.51 -59.96
CA LEU A 8 1.96 6.01 -58.87
C LEU A 8 1.06 6.87 -57.99
N ALA A 9 0.68 6.38 -56.81
CA ALA A 9 -0.03 7.17 -55.81
C ALA A 9 0.97 7.66 -54.76
N LEU A 10 1.29 8.95 -54.80
CA LEU A 10 2.04 9.66 -53.76
C LEU A 10 1.10 10.66 -53.08
N VAL A 11 1.01 10.51 -51.76
CA VAL A 11 0.66 11.51 -50.74
C VAL A 11 -0.79 12.02 -50.72
N GLY A 12 -1.58 11.41 -49.82
CA GLY A 12 -2.36 12.17 -48.85
C GLY A 12 -1.83 11.78 -47.48
N CYS A 13 -1.24 12.72 -46.74
CA CYS A 13 -1.00 12.54 -45.31
C CYS A 13 -2.35 12.22 -44.68
N ALA A 14 -2.52 11.00 -44.19
CA ALA A 14 -3.55 10.76 -43.20
C ALA A 14 -3.16 11.62 -42.00
N ASP A 15 -4.04 12.56 -41.64
CA ASP A 15 -3.92 13.30 -40.39
C ASP A 15 -3.60 12.30 -39.28
N ALA A 16 -2.54 12.59 -38.54
CA ALA A 16 -2.25 11.88 -37.31
C ALA A 16 -3.54 11.90 -36.47
N PRO A 17 -3.96 10.78 -35.85
CA PRO A 17 -5.05 10.85 -34.90
C PRO A 17 -4.67 11.92 -33.87
N GLU A 18 -5.55 12.91 -33.71
CA GLU A 18 -5.46 13.91 -32.64
C GLU A 18 -5.13 13.18 -31.35
N ALA A 19 -4.07 13.66 -30.68
CA ALA A 19 -3.69 13.18 -29.37
C ALA A 19 -4.92 13.19 -28.46
N THR A 20 -5.41 12.01 -28.09
CA THR A 20 -6.43 11.89 -27.06
C THR A 20 -5.80 12.37 -25.75
N GLU A 21 -6.19 13.56 -25.30
CA GLU A 21 -5.89 14.10 -23.97
C GLU A 21 -6.65 13.31 -22.89
N ASN A 22 -6.36 12.02 -22.78
CA ASN A 22 -6.79 11.20 -21.65
C ASN A 22 -5.54 10.52 -21.05
N PRO A 23 -5.00 11.03 -19.93
CA PRO A 23 -3.84 10.43 -19.27
C PRO A 23 -4.10 9.01 -18.74
N ASN A 24 -5.34 8.53 -18.80
CA ASN A 24 -5.76 7.21 -18.31
C ASN A 24 -6.06 6.19 -19.44
N GLU A 25 -5.83 6.54 -20.72
CA GLU A 25 -6.08 5.60 -21.82
C GLU A 25 -4.88 4.64 -22.00
N GLY A 26 -5.00 3.41 -21.46
CA GLY A 26 -4.04 2.32 -21.70
C GLY A 26 -3.28 1.78 -20.48
N LEU A 27 -3.61 2.19 -19.25
CA LEU A 27 -2.99 1.64 -18.04
C LEU A 27 -3.83 0.48 -17.46
N LEU A 28 -3.28 -0.71 -17.70
CA LEU A 28 -3.48 -2.04 -17.13
C LEU A 28 -4.60 -2.23 -16.09
N ARG A 29 -5.53 -3.10 -16.48
CA ARG A 29 -6.57 -3.73 -15.67
C ARG A 29 -5.96 -4.73 -14.67
N ASP A 30 -6.60 -4.79 -13.51
CA ASP A 30 -6.48 -5.76 -12.42
C ASP A 30 -5.13 -5.84 -11.69
N PHE A 31 -4.93 -5.02 -10.66
CA PHE A 31 -4.08 -5.38 -9.49
C PHE A 31 -4.64 -4.85 -8.16
N LEU A 32 -4.40 -5.64 -7.11
CA LEU A 32 -4.95 -5.61 -5.75
C LEU A 32 -3.97 -4.88 -4.76
N ASP A 33 -3.57 -3.63 -5.00
CA ASP A 33 -2.36 -3.01 -4.39
C ASP A 33 -2.56 -1.74 -3.50
N GLY A 34 -3.76 -1.54 -2.97
CA GLY A 34 -3.80 -1.20 -1.55
C GLY A 34 -3.93 0.26 -1.10
N LYS A 35 -3.97 1.31 -1.94
CA LYS A 35 -4.37 2.67 -1.47
C LYS A 35 -5.08 3.59 -2.45
N PHE A 36 -5.03 3.33 -3.74
CA PHE A 36 -6.01 3.88 -4.64
C PHE A 36 -6.55 2.77 -5.54
N ASP A 37 -7.81 2.82 -5.96
CA ASP A 37 -8.29 1.92 -7.00
C ASP A 37 -7.70 2.32 -8.37
N ALA A 38 -7.99 1.56 -9.41
CA ALA A 38 -7.52 1.81 -10.78
C ALA A 38 -7.92 3.18 -11.35
N ALA A 39 -8.81 3.92 -10.68
CA ALA A 39 -9.27 5.26 -11.06
C ALA A 39 -8.63 6.39 -10.20
N GLY A 40 -7.76 6.06 -9.25
CA GLY A 40 -7.06 7.05 -8.43
C GLY A 40 -7.88 7.54 -7.23
N HIS A 41 -8.76 6.70 -6.67
CA HIS A 41 -9.53 6.99 -5.45
C HIS A 41 -8.99 6.30 -4.18
N PRO A 42 -8.95 6.92 -2.99
CA PRO A 42 -8.32 6.32 -1.82
C PRO A 42 -8.93 4.94 -1.46
N LEU A 43 -8.19 3.92 -1.00
CA LEU A 43 -8.77 2.60 -0.66
C LEU A 43 -9.54 2.56 0.67
N ASN A 44 -9.26 3.48 1.58
CA ASN A 44 -10.18 3.72 2.69
C ASN A 44 -11.34 4.62 2.27
N ALA A 45 -11.30 5.15 1.03
CA ALA A 45 -12.46 5.81 0.50
C ALA A 45 -13.43 4.75 -0.01
N LYS A 46 -14.69 4.92 0.38
CA LYS A 46 -15.77 4.31 -0.37
C LYS A 46 -16.00 5.18 -1.60
N VAL A 47 -15.77 4.59 -2.76
CA VAL A 47 -16.01 5.22 -4.05
C VAL A 47 -17.36 4.79 -4.57
N LEU A 48 -18.11 5.75 -5.10
CA LEU A 48 -19.36 5.51 -5.76
C LEU A 48 -19.36 6.22 -7.11
N GLU A 49 -19.24 5.44 -8.18
CA GLU A 49 -19.26 5.92 -9.55
C GLU A 49 -20.62 6.53 -9.88
N ALA A 50 -20.63 7.74 -10.43
CA ALA A 50 -21.89 8.42 -10.79
C ALA A 50 -22.61 7.68 -11.91
N GLU A 51 -21.88 7.08 -12.85
CA GLU A 51 -22.49 6.28 -13.92
C GLU A 51 -23.29 5.10 -13.37
N ALA A 52 -22.73 4.39 -12.37
CA ALA A 52 -23.37 3.25 -11.75
C ALA A 52 -24.57 3.62 -10.88
N VAL A 53 -24.50 4.75 -10.16
CA VAL A 53 -25.53 5.14 -9.16
C VAL A 53 -26.60 6.06 -9.75
N CYS A 54 -26.21 7.02 -10.59
CA CYS A 54 -27.10 8.04 -11.13
C CYS A 54 -27.66 7.72 -12.52
N GLY A 55 -27.19 6.64 -13.16
CA GLY A 55 -27.55 6.27 -14.53
C GLY A 55 -26.86 7.12 -15.60
N GLY A 56 -25.73 7.74 -15.25
CA GLY A 56 -24.89 8.53 -16.16
C GLY A 56 -24.16 9.68 -15.44
N GLN A 57 -23.09 10.19 -16.07
CA GLN A 57 -22.29 11.29 -15.50
C GLN A 57 -22.98 12.66 -15.58
N ALA A 58 -23.82 12.88 -16.61
CA ALA A 58 -24.49 14.17 -16.81
C ALA A 58 -25.69 14.34 -15.85
N LEU A 59 -25.58 15.28 -14.92
CA LEU A 59 -26.61 15.55 -13.92
C LEU A 59 -27.30 16.89 -14.19
N SER A 60 -28.64 16.81 -14.27
CA SER A 60 -29.57 17.95 -14.34
C SER A 60 -30.63 17.94 -13.24
N ARG A 61 -30.63 16.88 -12.41
CA ARG A 61 -31.49 16.67 -11.23
C ARG A 61 -30.64 16.08 -10.10
N SER A 62 -31.19 16.05 -8.89
CA SER A 62 -30.52 15.43 -7.76
C SER A 62 -30.24 13.95 -7.98
N CYS A 63 -29.12 13.49 -7.44
CA CYS A 63 -28.75 12.07 -7.35
C CYS A 63 -28.36 11.73 -5.91
N ASP A 64 -28.90 10.63 -5.40
CA ASP A 64 -28.70 10.15 -4.04
C ASP A 64 -27.87 8.88 -4.03
N PHE A 65 -26.73 8.94 -3.36
CA PHE A 65 -25.81 7.84 -3.15
C PHE A 65 -26.08 7.20 -1.80
N GLN A 66 -26.62 5.99 -1.81
CA GLN A 66 -26.91 5.24 -0.58
C GLN A 66 -25.63 4.66 0.01
N ILE A 67 -25.43 4.84 1.32
CA ILE A 67 -24.28 4.34 2.07
C ILE A 67 -24.76 3.21 2.98
N PRO A 68 -24.38 1.96 2.70
CA PRO A 68 -24.62 0.83 3.60
C PRO A 68 -24.25 1.12 5.07
N ASP A 69 -25.11 0.69 5.99
CA ASP A 69 -24.92 0.86 7.43
C ASP A 69 -23.58 0.28 7.90
N GLY A 70 -22.89 1.01 8.78
CA GLY A 70 -21.60 0.61 9.34
C GLY A 70 -20.42 0.71 8.37
N ALA A 71 -20.61 1.18 7.13
CA ALA A 71 -19.53 1.23 6.14
C ALA A 71 -18.36 2.12 6.56
N MET A 72 -18.62 3.28 7.20
CA MET A 72 -17.61 4.18 7.77
C MET A 72 -18.21 5.03 8.89
N SER A 73 -17.41 5.39 9.90
CA SER A 73 -17.84 6.22 11.03
C SER A 73 -16.77 7.25 11.43
N GLY A 74 -17.18 8.26 12.18
CA GLY A 74 -16.30 9.33 12.68
C GLY A 74 -16.32 10.59 11.83
N GLU A 75 -15.23 11.36 11.87
CA GLU A 75 -15.06 12.57 11.08
C GLU A 75 -14.68 12.21 9.65
N LEU A 76 -15.64 12.35 8.72
CA LEU A 76 -15.48 11.95 7.32
C LEU A 76 -15.37 13.17 6.40
N VAL A 77 -14.74 12.94 5.26
CA VAL A 77 -14.73 13.82 4.08
C VAL A 77 -15.51 13.11 2.99
N VAL A 78 -16.46 13.81 2.40
CA VAL A 78 -17.14 13.41 1.17
C VAL A 78 -16.72 14.38 0.10
N ASN A 79 -16.02 13.90 -0.94
CA ASN A 79 -15.64 14.71 -2.08
C ASN A 79 -16.36 14.25 -3.35
N ALA A 80 -16.84 15.22 -4.12
CA ALA A 80 -17.38 14.99 -5.45
C ALA A 80 -16.43 15.54 -6.50
N ARG A 81 -16.03 14.67 -7.43
CA ARG A 81 -15.28 15.07 -8.62
C ARG A 81 -16.27 15.47 -9.71
N LEU A 82 -16.38 16.77 -9.98
CA LEU A 82 -17.40 17.29 -10.90
C LEU A 82 -16.83 18.36 -11.83
N ARG A 83 -17.48 18.59 -12.98
CA ARG A 83 -17.27 19.76 -13.83
C ARG A 83 -18.59 20.43 -14.16
N VAL A 84 -18.57 21.74 -14.28
CA VAL A 84 -19.77 22.53 -14.57
C VAL A 84 -19.85 22.78 -16.08
N THR A 85 -20.88 22.22 -16.72
CA THR A 85 -21.10 22.38 -18.18
C THR A 85 -22.00 23.58 -18.48
N SER A 86 -22.93 23.90 -17.57
CA SER A 86 -23.79 25.08 -17.64
C SER A 86 -24.09 25.61 -16.24
N ALA A 87 -24.03 26.92 -16.06
CA ALA A 87 -24.30 27.59 -14.79
C ALA A 87 -25.19 28.82 -14.99
N PRO A 88 -25.98 29.21 -13.97
CA PRO A 88 -26.66 30.50 -13.96
C PRO A 88 -25.66 31.67 -13.97
N SER A 89 -26.14 32.88 -14.26
CA SER A 89 -25.30 34.08 -14.28
C SER A 89 -24.77 34.49 -12.88
N ARG A 90 -25.45 34.05 -11.82
CA ARG A 90 -25.07 34.28 -10.42
C ARG A 90 -25.70 33.20 -9.53
N GLY A 91 -25.17 33.03 -8.32
CA GLY A 91 -25.76 32.16 -7.30
C GLY A 91 -25.08 30.80 -7.18
N ALA A 92 -25.84 29.82 -6.68
CA ALA A 92 -25.39 28.46 -6.41
C ALA A 92 -25.55 27.57 -7.65
N ILE A 93 -24.60 26.65 -7.84
CA ILE A 93 -24.53 25.75 -9.00
C ILE A 93 -24.86 24.32 -8.59
N VAL A 94 -24.22 23.83 -7.53
CA VAL A 94 -24.41 22.46 -7.04
C VAL A 94 -24.26 22.45 -5.52
N LYS A 95 -25.11 21.69 -4.84
CA LYS A 95 -25.04 21.42 -3.40
C LYS A 95 -24.77 19.93 -3.18
N ILE A 96 -23.78 19.63 -2.33
CA ILE A 96 -23.54 18.29 -1.79
C ILE A 96 -24.06 18.28 -0.37
N THR A 97 -24.83 17.25 -0.02
CA THR A 97 -25.46 17.10 1.29
C THR A 97 -25.21 15.70 1.83
N MET A 98 -24.64 15.61 3.02
CA MET A 98 -24.56 14.37 3.79
C MET A 98 -25.84 14.19 4.60
N ILE A 99 -26.47 13.02 4.55
CA ILE A 99 -27.78 12.73 5.14
C ILE A 99 -27.62 11.57 6.14
N ASN A 100 -28.16 11.71 7.35
CA ASN A 100 -28.11 10.66 8.36
C ASN A 100 -29.21 9.59 8.19
N THR A 101 -29.13 8.53 8.99
CA THR A 101 -30.14 7.45 9.05
C THR A 101 -31.55 7.92 9.41
N GLY A 102 -31.69 9.10 10.04
CA GLY A 102 -32.97 9.74 10.33
C GLY A 102 -33.49 10.66 9.21
N GLY A 103 -32.77 10.81 8.09
CA GLY A 103 -33.14 11.66 6.96
C GLY A 103 -32.76 13.14 7.10
N SER A 104 -32.06 13.54 8.16
CA SER A 104 -31.64 14.91 8.41
C SER A 104 -30.28 15.23 7.77
N GLU A 105 -30.07 16.49 7.37
CA GLU A 105 -28.78 16.97 6.87
C GLU A 105 -27.73 16.96 8.00
N LEU A 106 -26.61 16.27 7.78
CA LEU A 106 -25.44 16.27 8.65
C LEU A 106 -24.51 17.43 8.34
N GLY A 107 -24.27 17.69 7.05
CA GLY A 107 -23.30 18.68 6.58
C GLY A 107 -23.47 18.92 5.09
N THR A 108 -23.12 20.12 4.62
CA THR A 108 -23.32 20.51 3.23
C THR A 108 -22.18 21.35 2.68
N LYS A 109 -22.02 21.32 1.35
CA LYS A 109 -21.10 22.19 0.60
C LYS A 109 -21.78 22.63 -0.68
N THR A 110 -21.72 23.92 -0.94
CA THR A 110 -22.27 24.51 -2.17
C THR A 110 -21.16 25.12 -2.99
N LEU A 111 -21.13 24.81 -4.28
CA LEU A 111 -20.32 25.51 -5.27
C LEU A 111 -21.13 26.67 -5.84
N THR A 112 -20.55 27.86 -5.87
CA THR A 112 -21.16 29.07 -6.45
C THR A 112 -20.47 29.50 -7.75
N VAL A 113 -21.17 30.32 -8.54
CA VAL A 113 -20.61 30.92 -9.75
C VAL A 113 -19.32 31.71 -9.48
N SER A 114 -19.25 32.41 -8.34
CA SER A 114 -18.06 33.16 -7.94
C SER A 114 -16.86 32.25 -7.64
N GLN A 115 -17.11 31.06 -7.09
CA GLN A 115 -16.06 30.07 -6.79
C GLN A 115 -15.58 29.34 -8.05
N LEU A 116 -16.48 29.10 -9.01
CA LEU A 116 -16.12 28.50 -10.29
C LEU A 116 -15.14 29.38 -11.08
N ASN A 117 -15.26 30.70 -10.96
CA ASN A 117 -14.40 31.70 -11.61
C ASN A 117 -14.22 31.43 -13.12
N GLY A 118 -15.31 31.07 -13.80
CA GLY A 118 -15.34 30.78 -15.24
C GLY A 118 -14.69 29.45 -15.67
N ARG A 119 -14.13 28.67 -14.74
CA ARG A 119 -13.53 27.36 -15.05
C ARG A 119 -14.60 26.38 -15.50
N ARG A 120 -14.28 25.58 -16.51
CA ARG A 120 -15.11 24.44 -16.97
C ARG A 120 -14.39 23.10 -16.88
N THR A 121 -13.28 23.08 -16.16
CA THR A 121 -12.48 21.89 -15.88
C THR A 121 -13.08 21.10 -14.73
N TRP A 122 -12.65 19.85 -14.58
CA TRP A 122 -12.89 19.07 -13.39
C TRP A 122 -12.37 19.76 -12.14
N LEU A 123 -13.12 19.65 -11.05
CA LEU A 123 -12.80 20.19 -9.73
C LEU A 123 -13.34 19.28 -8.63
N ASP A 124 -12.78 19.44 -7.44
CA ASP A 124 -13.17 18.72 -6.24
C ASP A 124 -14.00 19.62 -5.32
N LEU A 125 -15.20 19.14 -4.97
CA LEU A 125 -16.08 19.81 -4.02
C LEU A 125 -16.28 18.91 -2.79
N ALA A 126 -15.62 19.27 -1.68
CA ALA A 126 -15.62 18.46 -0.46
C ALA A 126 -16.50 19.02 0.67
N VAL A 127 -17.23 18.12 1.34
CA VAL A 127 -17.91 18.31 2.63
C VAL A 127 -17.14 17.55 3.71
N ASN A 128 -16.90 18.19 4.86
CA ASN A 128 -16.29 17.55 6.02
C ASN A 128 -17.29 17.54 7.17
N GLN A 129 -17.61 16.38 7.72
CA GLN A 129 -18.58 16.28 8.80
C GLN A 129 -18.31 15.08 9.72
N ASN A 130 -18.50 15.24 11.03
CA ASN A 130 -18.58 14.11 11.93
C ASN A 130 -19.94 13.42 11.78
N THR A 131 -19.89 12.14 11.43
CA THR A 131 -21.07 11.32 11.17
C THR A 131 -21.54 10.59 12.42
N PHE A 132 -20.72 10.47 13.48
CA PHE A 132 -21.05 9.64 14.65
C PHE A 132 -21.56 8.24 14.28
N GLY A 133 -21.14 7.70 13.12
CA GLY A 133 -21.56 6.39 12.60
C GLY A 133 -22.98 6.33 12.01
N ASN A 134 -23.63 7.48 11.75
CA ASN A 134 -25.02 7.53 11.28
C ASN A 134 -25.18 8.03 9.83
N LEU A 135 -24.12 8.09 9.02
CA LEU A 135 -24.22 8.49 7.61
C LEU A 135 -24.98 7.42 6.80
N ALA A 136 -26.07 7.82 6.15
CA ALA A 136 -26.91 6.92 5.36
C ALA A 136 -26.92 7.25 3.86
N ALA A 137 -26.76 8.52 3.48
CA ALA A 137 -26.70 8.91 2.08
C ALA A 137 -25.89 10.17 1.84
N VAL A 138 -25.44 10.34 0.59
CA VAL A 138 -24.92 11.60 0.06
C VAL A 138 -25.77 12.03 -1.13
N ARG A 139 -26.30 13.26 -1.09
CA ARG A 139 -27.06 13.86 -2.19
C ARG A 139 -26.20 14.88 -2.93
N VAL A 140 -26.10 14.73 -4.25
CA VAL A 140 -25.54 15.74 -5.16
C VAL A 140 -26.68 16.39 -5.93
N GLU A 141 -26.85 17.69 -5.79
CA GLU A 141 -28.00 18.43 -6.32
C GLU A 141 -27.53 19.63 -7.16
N PRO A 142 -27.66 19.56 -8.51
CA PRO A 142 -27.57 20.74 -9.37
C PRO A 142 -28.69 21.74 -9.04
N LEU A 143 -28.36 23.03 -9.02
CA LEU A 143 -29.23 24.13 -8.60
C LEU A 143 -29.46 25.12 -9.74
N GLN A 144 -30.58 25.85 -9.71
CA GLN A 144 -30.87 26.97 -10.61
C GLN A 144 -30.62 26.67 -12.10
N ASN A 145 -31.11 25.51 -12.57
CA ASN A 145 -30.96 24.98 -13.93
C ASN A 145 -29.51 24.72 -14.38
N ALA A 146 -28.56 24.70 -13.44
CA ALA A 146 -27.19 24.30 -13.73
C ALA A 146 -27.15 22.86 -14.25
N ARG A 147 -26.17 22.59 -15.09
CA ARG A 147 -25.81 21.25 -15.54
C ARG A 147 -24.38 20.99 -15.14
N ILE A 148 -24.17 19.84 -14.54
CA ILE A 148 -22.84 19.37 -14.18
C ILE A 148 -22.63 18.00 -14.83
N GLU A 149 -21.37 17.63 -14.95
CA GLU A 149 -21.00 16.23 -15.04
C GLU A 149 -20.32 15.85 -13.73
N LEU A 150 -20.72 14.70 -13.19
CA LEU A 150 -20.18 14.10 -12.00
C LEU A 150 -19.49 12.81 -12.42
N ASP A 151 -18.23 12.65 -12.01
CA ASP A 151 -17.46 11.44 -12.27
C ASP A 151 -17.77 10.42 -11.19
N TYR A 152 -17.37 10.73 -9.96
CA TYR A 152 -17.54 9.86 -8.80
C TYR A 152 -17.72 10.68 -7.50
N LEU A 153 -18.18 9.98 -6.46
CA LEU A 153 -18.03 10.39 -5.07
C LEU A 153 -16.97 9.53 -4.37
N GLU A 154 -16.11 10.17 -3.58
CA GLU A 154 -15.19 9.48 -2.65
C GLU A 154 -15.53 9.89 -1.21
N ILE A 155 -15.61 8.91 -0.31
CA ILE A 155 -15.93 9.13 1.11
C ILE A 155 -14.85 8.50 1.96
N PHE A 156 -14.12 9.26 2.77
CA PHE A 156 -12.98 8.74 3.55
C PHE A 156 -12.82 9.46 4.90
N PRO A 157 -12.06 8.91 5.86
CA PRO A 157 -11.78 9.58 7.12
C PRO A 157 -11.01 10.89 6.92
N LYS A 158 -11.45 11.99 7.55
CA LYS A 158 -10.79 13.31 7.49
C LYS A 158 -9.39 13.29 8.06
N LYS A 159 -9.18 12.47 9.10
CA LYS A 159 -7.84 12.22 9.65
C LYS A 159 -7.27 11.01 8.92
N PHE A 160 -6.43 11.27 7.93
CA PHE A 160 -5.58 10.26 7.32
C PHE A 160 -4.12 10.69 7.47
N GLY A 161 -3.21 9.71 7.49
CA GLY A 161 -1.78 9.95 7.56
C GLY A 161 -1.18 10.29 6.20
N LEU A 162 0.13 10.48 6.17
CA LEU A 162 0.89 10.49 4.92
C LEU A 162 0.74 9.15 4.19
N VAL A 163 0.53 9.21 2.89
CA VAL A 163 0.42 8.03 2.02
C VAL A 163 1.45 8.11 0.89
N VAL A 164 2.05 6.96 0.59
CA VAL A 164 2.88 6.72 -0.60
C VAL A 164 2.18 5.64 -1.43
N ALA A 165 1.98 5.93 -2.72
CA ALA A 165 1.27 5.05 -3.64
C ALA A 165 1.93 5.03 -5.03
N PRO A 166 2.01 3.86 -5.70
CA PRO A 166 1.74 2.53 -5.16
C PRO A 166 2.69 2.17 -3.99
N GLY A 167 2.44 1.03 -3.33
CA GLY A 167 3.21 0.57 -2.18
C GLY A 167 4.60 0.02 -2.53
N SER A 168 5.17 -0.83 -1.67
CA SER A 168 6.42 -1.52 -2.04
C SER A 168 6.21 -2.48 -3.21
N GLY A 169 7.09 -2.49 -4.20
CA GLY A 169 6.85 -3.30 -5.39
C GLY A 169 7.92 -3.18 -6.47
N VAL A 170 7.65 -3.75 -7.64
CA VAL A 170 8.50 -3.61 -8.83
C VAL A 170 8.04 -2.41 -9.64
N TYR A 171 8.97 -1.54 -9.99
CA TYR A 171 8.71 -0.29 -10.69
C TYR A 171 9.62 -0.14 -11.91
N ALA A 172 9.03 0.23 -13.04
CA ALA A 172 9.69 0.80 -14.19
C ALA A 172 9.98 2.30 -13.96
N ASP A 173 10.94 2.84 -14.71
CA ASP A 173 11.31 4.25 -14.62
C ASP A 173 10.17 5.19 -15.07
N THR A 174 9.25 4.69 -15.88
CA THR A 174 8.05 5.40 -16.37
C THR A 174 6.91 5.44 -15.35
N ASP A 175 6.94 4.55 -14.36
CA ASP A 175 5.88 4.46 -13.36
C ASP A 175 5.86 5.71 -12.49
N THR A 176 4.69 6.06 -11.97
CA THR A 176 4.51 7.25 -11.15
C THR A 176 4.36 6.86 -9.69
N ILE A 177 5.13 7.54 -8.84
CA ILE A 177 4.92 7.52 -7.39
C ILE A 177 4.20 8.78 -6.96
N THR A 178 3.23 8.59 -6.08
CA THR A 178 2.34 9.61 -5.55
C THR A 178 2.54 9.73 -4.05
N PHE A 179 2.81 10.96 -3.60
CA PHE A 179 2.80 11.33 -2.19
C PHE A 179 1.51 12.08 -1.91
N GLU A 180 0.63 11.48 -1.12
CA GLU A 180 -0.58 12.15 -0.63
C GLU A 180 -0.32 12.67 0.79
N VAL A 181 -0.34 13.99 0.90
CA VAL A 181 -0.05 14.74 2.12
C VAL A 181 -1.35 15.34 2.64
N PRO A 182 -1.74 15.11 3.91
CA PRO A 182 -2.94 15.72 4.48
C PRO A 182 -2.90 17.26 4.42
N GLN A 183 -4.06 17.90 4.29
CA GLN A 183 -4.13 19.37 4.24
C GLN A 183 -3.43 20.02 5.44
N GLY A 184 -2.71 21.11 5.18
CA GLY A 184 -2.00 21.86 6.22
C GLY A 184 -0.71 21.19 6.69
N ARG A 185 -0.42 19.97 6.22
CA ARG A 185 0.87 19.30 6.40
C ARG A 185 1.79 19.65 5.23
N LYS A 186 3.09 19.62 5.51
CA LYS A 186 4.14 19.80 4.50
C LYS A 186 5.00 18.56 4.48
N LEU A 187 5.46 18.20 3.29
CA LEU A 187 6.53 17.22 3.13
C LEU A 187 7.80 17.81 3.76
N GLU A 188 8.22 17.26 4.89
CA GLU A 188 9.39 17.72 5.65
C GLU A 188 10.66 17.05 5.15
N ARG A 189 10.58 15.75 4.86
CA ARG A 189 11.72 14.91 4.49
C ARG A 189 11.28 13.88 3.44
N LEU A 190 12.15 13.64 2.47
CA LEU A 190 11.97 12.61 1.46
C LEU A 190 13.35 12.03 1.15
N GLU A 191 13.54 10.74 1.42
CA GLU A 191 14.83 10.08 1.29
C GLU A 191 14.74 8.82 0.45
N ALA A 192 15.78 8.57 -0.31
CA ALA A 192 16.05 7.28 -0.94
C ALA A 192 17.34 6.70 -0.37
N ASP A 193 17.28 5.52 0.24
CA ASP A 193 18.43 4.86 0.86
C ASP A 193 19.19 5.79 1.83
N ALA A 194 18.44 6.50 2.68
CA ALA A 194 18.90 7.53 3.63
C ALA A 194 19.55 8.79 3.02
N VAL A 195 19.45 8.98 1.70
CA VAL A 195 19.88 10.21 1.00
C VAL A 195 18.68 11.13 0.79
N ASP A 196 18.77 12.38 1.23
CA ASP A 196 17.72 13.39 1.01
C ASP A 196 17.56 13.73 -0.48
N ILE A 197 16.40 13.38 -1.03
CA ILE A 197 16.02 13.64 -2.42
C ILE A 197 14.89 14.69 -2.51
N LYS A 198 14.47 15.30 -1.40
CA LYS A 198 13.48 16.38 -1.41
C LYS A 198 13.89 17.55 -2.31
N PRO A 199 15.15 18.04 -2.32
CA PRO A 199 15.57 19.10 -3.23
C PRO A 199 15.37 18.73 -4.70
N ARG A 200 15.60 17.46 -5.05
CA ARG A 200 15.39 16.95 -6.39
C ARG A 200 13.90 16.95 -6.76
N LEU A 201 13.02 16.52 -5.87
CA LEU A 201 11.58 16.59 -6.11
C LEU A 201 11.11 18.03 -6.37
N GLU A 202 11.56 19.01 -5.59
CA GLU A 202 11.20 20.42 -5.82
C GLU A 202 11.75 20.94 -7.16
N GLN A 203 12.95 20.49 -7.56
CA GLN A 203 13.49 20.79 -8.88
C GLN A 203 12.61 20.20 -10.00
N LEU A 204 12.17 18.95 -9.89
CA LEU A 204 11.28 18.32 -10.87
C LEU A 204 9.94 19.07 -10.98
N ILE A 205 9.39 19.52 -9.86
CA ILE A 205 8.17 20.34 -9.84
C ILE A 205 8.39 21.66 -10.57
N SER A 206 9.49 22.38 -10.30
CA SER A 206 9.77 23.65 -10.99
C SER A 206 10.04 23.50 -12.49
N GLN A 207 10.45 22.31 -12.93
CA GLN A 207 10.65 21.96 -14.34
C GLN A 207 9.38 21.39 -15.02
N GLY A 208 8.27 21.23 -14.29
CA GLY A 208 7.05 20.61 -14.81
C GLY A 208 7.16 19.10 -15.07
N LYS A 209 8.18 18.43 -14.52
CA LYS A 209 8.40 16.97 -14.62
C LYS A 209 7.74 16.18 -13.48
N ALA A 210 7.37 16.87 -12.42
CA ALA A 210 6.52 16.37 -11.34
C ALA A 210 5.39 17.37 -11.13
N THR A 211 4.22 16.89 -10.68
CA THR A 211 3.06 17.75 -10.43
C THR A 211 2.79 17.84 -8.94
N ARG A 212 2.27 18.99 -8.50
CA ARG A 212 1.79 19.22 -7.13
C ARG A 212 0.40 19.84 -7.23
N GLU A 213 -0.60 19.11 -6.78
CA GLU A 213 -1.99 19.55 -6.74
C GLU A 213 -2.47 19.63 -5.30
N THR A 214 -2.86 20.82 -4.85
CA THR A 214 -3.42 21.03 -3.50
C THR A 214 -4.91 21.26 -3.62
N THR A 215 -5.69 20.36 -3.03
CA THR A 215 -7.15 20.47 -2.89
C THR A 215 -7.52 21.13 -1.57
N SER A 216 -8.82 21.21 -1.27
CA SER A 216 -9.30 21.69 0.02
C SER A 216 -9.11 20.71 1.17
N PHE A 217 -8.50 19.55 0.97
CA PHE A 217 -8.34 18.50 2.00
C PHE A 217 -7.04 17.67 1.88
N ARG A 218 -6.29 17.79 0.78
CA ARG A 218 -5.00 17.11 0.60
C ARG A 218 -4.06 17.87 -0.34
N THR A 219 -2.80 17.44 -0.38
CA THR A 219 -1.87 17.75 -1.47
C THR A 219 -1.38 16.45 -2.07
N LEU A 220 -1.55 16.30 -3.38
CA LEU A 220 -1.00 15.21 -4.17
C LEU A 220 0.29 15.69 -4.85
N ILE A 221 1.34 14.88 -4.76
CA ILE A 221 2.59 15.12 -5.47
C ILE A 221 2.91 13.89 -6.29
N HIS A 222 2.95 14.03 -7.61
CA HIS A 222 3.23 12.94 -8.54
C HIS A 222 4.61 13.12 -9.16
N ALA A 223 5.42 12.07 -9.16
CA ALA A 223 6.72 12.06 -9.83
C ALA A 223 6.97 10.71 -10.49
N LYS A 224 7.57 10.72 -11.69
CA LYS A 224 8.04 9.47 -12.30
C LYS A 224 9.19 8.89 -11.48
N VAL A 225 9.21 7.57 -11.31
CA VAL A 225 10.24 6.87 -10.53
C VAL A 225 11.63 7.14 -11.09
N GLY A 226 11.82 7.08 -12.41
CA GLY A 226 13.13 7.33 -13.03
C GLY A 226 13.61 8.77 -12.92
N ASP A 227 12.68 9.73 -12.96
CA ASP A 227 13.01 11.14 -12.73
C ASP A 227 13.37 11.39 -11.27
N LEU A 228 12.62 10.81 -10.33
CA LEU A 228 12.86 10.96 -8.90
C LEU A 228 14.15 10.24 -8.45
N LEU A 229 14.41 9.05 -9.00
CA LEU A 229 15.50 8.13 -8.62
C LEU A 229 16.38 7.79 -9.84
N PRO A 230 17.21 8.74 -10.34
CA PRO A 230 17.93 8.59 -11.61
C PRO A 230 18.95 7.45 -11.61
N THR A 231 19.50 7.14 -10.44
CA THR A 231 20.42 6.02 -10.24
C THR A 231 19.88 5.22 -9.07
N ARG A 232 19.46 4.00 -9.34
CA ARG A 232 18.77 3.15 -8.38
C ARG A 232 19.46 1.81 -8.29
N ALA A 233 19.77 1.40 -7.06
CA ALA A 233 20.15 0.03 -6.76
C ALA A 233 19.00 -0.93 -7.15
N GLN A 234 19.25 -2.24 -7.15
CA GLN A 234 18.19 -3.22 -7.46
C GLN A 234 16.95 -3.04 -6.56
N VAL A 235 17.18 -2.55 -5.35
CA VAL A 235 16.20 -2.26 -4.32
C VAL A 235 16.55 -0.89 -3.74
N THR A 236 15.56 0.00 -3.62
CA THR A 236 15.69 1.31 -2.96
C THR A 236 14.61 1.46 -1.92
N GLU A 237 14.99 1.85 -0.71
CA GLU A 237 14.07 2.24 0.35
C GLU A 237 13.72 3.71 0.21
N LEU A 238 12.44 4.02 0.09
CA LEU A 238 11.92 5.38 0.09
C LEU A 238 11.28 5.68 1.44
N ALA A 239 11.80 6.69 2.14
CA ALA A 239 11.27 7.16 3.42
C ALA A 239 10.74 8.58 3.28
N VAL A 240 9.51 8.81 3.75
CA VAL A 240 8.76 10.04 3.54
C VAL A 240 8.23 10.52 4.89
N ARG A 241 8.37 11.82 5.19
CA ARG A 241 7.87 12.41 6.42
C ARG A 241 7.12 13.71 6.20
N THR A 242 6.03 13.87 6.93
CA THR A 242 5.29 15.12 7.11
C THR A 242 5.17 15.42 8.60
N SER A 243 4.64 16.59 8.99
CA SER A 243 4.47 16.90 10.41
C SER A 243 3.50 15.93 11.09
N GLY A 244 4.05 14.97 11.85
CA GLY A 244 3.30 13.96 12.61
C GLY A 244 2.99 12.65 11.88
N HIS A 245 3.45 12.46 10.64
CA HIS A 245 3.26 11.20 9.91
C HIS A 245 4.51 10.82 9.11
N ALA A 246 4.75 9.52 8.99
CA ALA A 246 5.79 8.97 8.16
C ALA A 246 5.25 7.79 7.34
N SER A 247 5.91 7.52 6.21
CA SER A 247 5.66 6.36 5.37
C SER A 247 6.98 5.84 4.82
N ARG A 248 7.06 4.53 4.63
CA ARG A 248 8.25 3.84 4.12
C ARG A 248 7.83 2.76 3.14
N VAL A 249 8.39 2.79 1.93
CA VAL A 249 8.14 1.77 0.91
C VAL A 249 9.46 1.36 0.26
N GLN A 250 9.47 0.20 -0.39
CA GLN A 250 10.64 -0.31 -1.10
C GLN A 250 10.33 -0.53 -2.57
N LEU A 251 11.08 0.18 -3.39
CA LEU A 251 10.98 0.11 -4.84
C LEU A 251 12.00 -0.91 -5.34
N ARG A 252 11.59 -1.82 -6.22
CA ARG A 252 12.38 -2.90 -6.84
C ARG A 252 12.42 -2.72 -8.35
N ARG A 253 13.53 -3.10 -9.00
CA ARG A 253 13.71 -2.94 -10.46
C ARG A 253 13.21 -4.17 -11.21
N ALA A 254 13.27 -5.30 -10.54
CA ALA A 254 12.74 -6.57 -10.99
C ALA A 254 12.26 -7.34 -9.76
N VAL A 255 11.45 -8.36 -10.02
CA VAL A 255 11.09 -9.33 -9.00
C VAL A 255 12.36 -9.98 -8.46
N ALA A 256 12.40 -10.31 -7.17
CA ALA A 256 13.52 -11.01 -6.58
C ALA A 256 13.79 -12.34 -7.37
N PRO A 257 15.03 -12.56 -7.85
CA PRO A 257 15.35 -13.80 -8.55
C PRO A 257 15.34 -14.97 -7.56
N CYS A 258 15.05 -16.18 -8.04
CA CYS A 258 15.16 -17.41 -7.26
C CYS A 258 16.62 -17.83 -7.05
N LYS A 259 17.42 -16.94 -6.46
CA LYS A 259 18.83 -17.17 -6.15
C LYS A 259 18.95 -17.63 -4.71
N PHE A 260 19.32 -18.90 -4.55
CA PHE A 260 19.66 -19.49 -3.26
C PHE A 260 21.18 -19.59 -3.14
N GLU A 261 21.70 -19.31 -1.94
CA GLU A 261 23.14 -19.30 -1.63
C GLU A 261 23.43 -20.37 -0.58
N GLY A 262 24.58 -21.05 -0.66
CA GLY A 262 24.94 -22.16 0.24
C GLY A 262 25.20 -23.46 -0.51
N ASP A 263 24.82 -24.59 0.08
CA ASP A 263 24.99 -25.92 -0.51
C ASP A 263 24.02 -26.12 -1.68
N ALA A 264 24.55 -26.18 -2.91
CA ALA A 264 23.75 -26.30 -4.13
C ALA A 264 22.84 -27.54 -4.18
N ASN A 265 23.17 -28.59 -3.42
CA ASN A 265 22.38 -29.83 -3.32
C ASN A 265 21.49 -29.86 -2.07
N GLY A 266 21.55 -28.82 -1.24
CA GLY A 266 20.78 -28.70 -0.01
C GLY A 266 19.31 -28.33 -0.23
N LYS A 267 18.51 -28.49 0.82
CA LYS A 267 17.11 -28.02 0.88
C LYS A 267 17.07 -26.51 0.62
N LYS A 268 16.09 -26.09 -0.19
CA LYS A 268 15.83 -24.67 -0.46
C LYS A 268 15.08 -24.06 0.71
N VAL A 269 15.74 -23.17 1.43
CA VAL A 269 15.15 -22.43 2.55
C VAL A 269 14.90 -21.00 2.13
N PHE A 270 13.67 -20.55 2.24
CA PHE A 270 13.31 -19.15 2.06
C PHE A 270 13.13 -18.50 3.43
N ILE A 271 13.96 -17.50 3.73
CA ILE A 271 13.85 -16.74 4.98
C ILE A 271 13.47 -15.30 4.71
N THR A 272 12.65 -14.75 5.61
CA THR A 272 12.21 -13.36 5.50
C THR A 272 12.41 -12.58 6.78
N GLY A 273 12.72 -11.29 6.64
CA GLY A 273 12.60 -10.29 7.69
C GLY A 273 11.66 -9.18 7.24
N PHE A 274 11.46 -8.15 8.06
CA PHE A 274 10.62 -6.99 7.72
C PHE A 274 11.43 -5.71 7.68
N GLN A 275 10.99 -4.75 6.87
CA GLN A 275 11.47 -3.37 6.92
C GLN A 275 11.28 -2.75 8.32
N PRO A 276 11.96 -1.64 8.61
CA PRO A 276 11.70 -0.83 9.79
C PRO A 276 10.24 -0.47 9.98
N PHE A 277 9.80 -0.55 11.24
CA PHE A 277 8.48 -0.19 11.71
C PHE A 277 8.58 0.24 13.19
N PRO A 278 7.83 1.26 13.65
CA PRO A 278 6.89 2.09 12.88
C PRO A 278 7.60 2.93 11.79
N ALA A 279 6.85 3.42 10.79
CA ALA A 279 7.44 4.08 9.63
C ALA A 279 8.28 5.33 9.98
N ASP A 280 8.00 5.96 11.13
CA ASP A 280 8.72 7.10 11.69
C ASP A 280 9.97 6.69 12.50
N GLY A 281 10.18 5.39 12.69
CA GLY A 281 11.36 4.81 13.31
C GLY A 281 12.61 5.02 12.46
N TRP A 282 13.68 5.47 13.12
CA TRP A 282 15.02 5.68 12.54
C TRP A 282 16.00 4.55 12.87
N HIS A 283 15.47 3.35 13.06
CA HIS A 283 16.24 2.17 13.39
C HIS A 283 16.04 1.10 12.32
N GLU A 284 17.00 0.20 12.20
CA GLU A 284 16.78 -1.04 11.46
C GLU A 284 15.76 -1.93 12.19
N ASN A 285 15.19 -2.91 11.50
CA ASN A 285 14.39 -3.95 12.11
C ASN A 285 15.28 -5.16 12.39
N VAL A 286 15.25 -5.69 13.61
CA VAL A 286 16.10 -6.84 13.99
C VAL A 286 15.91 -8.03 13.06
N SER A 287 14.71 -8.25 12.53
CA SER A 287 14.43 -9.35 11.60
C SER A 287 15.15 -9.15 10.26
N ALA A 288 15.14 -7.94 9.69
CA ALA A 288 15.91 -7.64 8.48
C ALA A 288 17.42 -7.77 8.72
N VAL A 289 17.90 -7.27 9.86
CA VAL A 289 19.32 -7.37 10.25
C VAL A 289 19.72 -8.84 10.38
N ALA A 290 18.91 -9.66 11.05
CA ALA A 290 19.18 -11.07 11.29
C ALA A 290 19.31 -11.84 9.97
N VAL A 291 18.32 -11.71 9.07
CA VAL A 291 18.33 -12.43 7.80
C VAL A 291 19.43 -11.94 6.86
N THR A 292 19.77 -10.66 6.87
CA THR A 292 20.81 -10.11 5.98
C THR A 292 22.23 -10.39 6.49
N SER A 293 22.42 -10.47 7.81
CA SER A 293 23.74 -10.68 8.44
C SER A 293 24.17 -12.15 8.49
N MET A 294 23.25 -13.10 8.32
CA MET A 294 23.54 -14.54 8.32
C MET A 294 24.42 -14.96 7.12
N ASN A 295 25.30 -15.94 7.32
CA ASN A 295 26.18 -16.49 6.28
C ASN A 295 25.73 -17.90 5.82
N PRO A 296 25.22 -18.07 4.59
CA PRO A 296 24.72 -19.37 4.13
C PRO A 296 25.79 -20.46 4.08
N ALA A 297 27.08 -20.11 4.03
CA ALA A 297 28.18 -21.06 4.10
C ALA A 297 28.30 -21.77 5.46
N ASN A 298 27.66 -21.25 6.51
CA ASN A 298 27.64 -21.90 7.83
C ASN A 298 26.62 -23.05 7.91
N LEU A 299 25.74 -23.20 6.92
CA LEU A 299 24.67 -24.18 6.91
C LEU A 299 25.08 -25.43 6.13
N ARG A 300 24.68 -26.59 6.63
CA ARG A 300 24.89 -27.89 5.97
C ARG A 300 23.58 -28.37 5.37
N GLY A 301 23.63 -28.84 4.11
CA GLY A 301 22.46 -29.39 3.44
C GLY A 301 21.36 -28.35 3.20
N ALA A 302 21.72 -27.06 3.14
CA ALA A 302 20.78 -25.96 2.91
C ALA A 302 21.34 -24.94 1.91
N GLN A 303 20.44 -24.41 1.08
CA GLN A 303 20.67 -23.20 0.29
C GLN A 303 19.58 -22.20 0.63
N VAL A 304 19.96 -20.94 0.86
CA VAL A 304 19.07 -19.93 1.46
C VAL A 304 18.80 -18.80 0.48
N MET A 305 17.53 -18.48 0.30
CA MET A 305 17.06 -17.24 -0.33
C MET A 305 16.52 -16.32 0.77
N ARG A 306 16.83 -15.02 0.64
CA ARG A 306 16.51 -14.01 1.66
C ARG A 306 15.65 -12.90 1.07
N LEU A 307 14.62 -12.48 1.80
CA LEU A 307 13.83 -11.31 1.42
C LEU A 307 13.47 -10.46 2.62
N VAL A 308 13.78 -9.17 2.56
CA VAL A 308 13.21 -8.18 3.49
C VAL A 308 11.87 -7.73 2.91
N LEU A 309 10.80 -8.03 3.64
CA LEU A 309 9.42 -7.77 3.29
C LEU A 309 9.02 -6.34 3.64
N PRO A 310 8.07 -5.75 2.90
CA PRO A 310 7.42 -4.54 3.35
C PRO A 310 6.63 -4.75 4.63
N VAL A 311 6.38 -3.66 5.36
CA VAL A 311 5.43 -3.66 6.47
C VAL A 311 4.12 -3.09 5.93
N GLU A 312 3.47 -3.88 5.08
CA GLU A 312 2.21 -3.58 4.39
C GLU A 312 1.34 -4.85 4.38
N TYR A 313 0.06 -4.73 4.76
CA TYR A 313 -0.81 -5.90 5.00
C TYR A 313 -1.06 -6.76 3.75
N ASP A 314 -1.20 -6.15 2.60
CA ASP A 314 -1.42 -6.80 1.32
C ASP A 314 -0.11 -7.32 0.71
N LEU A 315 0.91 -6.45 0.65
CA LEU A 315 2.12 -6.74 -0.14
C LEU A 315 3.10 -7.67 0.55
N ALA A 316 3.17 -7.69 1.89
CA ALA A 316 4.07 -8.58 2.61
C ALA A 316 3.75 -10.08 2.40
N PRO A 317 2.52 -10.56 2.63
CA PRO A 317 2.19 -11.95 2.37
C PRO A 317 2.20 -12.30 0.87
N GLN A 318 1.74 -11.39 0.00
CA GLN A 318 1.78 -11.60 -1.45
C GLN A 318 3.21 -11.88 -1.94
N ALA A 319 4.18 -11.08 -1.50
CA ALA A 319 5.58 -11.27 -1.88
C ALA A 319 6.12 -12.66 -1.52
N ILE A 320 5.61 -13.28 -0.45
CA ILE A 320 6.01 -14.63 -0.05
C ILE A 320 5.32 -15.69 -0.89
N VAL A 321 4.00 -15.57 -1.09
CA VAL A 321 3.25 -16.50 -1.93
C VAL A 321 3.84 -16.55 -3.33
N GLU A 322 4.14 -15.40 -3.94
CA GLU A 322 4.79 -15.32 -5.24
C GLU A 322 6.17 -16.00 -5.29
N VAL A 323 6.98 -15.86 -4.23
CA VAL A 323 8.28 -16.56 -4.13
C VAL A 323 8.07 -18.06 -3.94
N ILE A 324 7.08 -18.48 -3.17
CA ILE A 324 6.76 -19.89 -2.96
C ILE A 324 6.37 -20.54 -4.29
N GLU A 325 5.49 -19.90 -5.06
CA GLU A 325 5.03 -20.38 -6.37
C GLU A 325 6.17 -20.43 -7.39
N ARG A 326 6.98 -19.36 -7.49
CA ARG A 326 8.03 -19.25 -8.50
C ARG A 326 9.28 -20.06 -8.17
N CYS A 327 9.67 -20.09 -6.91
CA CYS A 327 10.97 -20.63 -6.49
C CYS A 327 10.86 -22.00 -5.80
N ASN A 328 9.64 -22.41 -5.42
CA ASN A 328 9.32 -23.68 -4.80
C ASN A 328 10.27 -24.08 -3.66
N PRO A 329 10.42 -23.26 -2.60
CA PRO A 329 11.26 -23.61 -1.46
C PRO A 329 10.68 -24.82 -0.71
N ASP A 330 11.55 -25.55 -0.02
CA ASP A 330 11.19 -26.68 0.84
C ASP A 330 10.73 -26.18 2.22
N VAL A 331 11.38 -25.14 2.73
CA VAL A 331 11.13 -24.54 4.05
C VAL A 331 10.97 -23.03 3.93
N VAL A 332 10.02 -22.45 4.65
CA VAL A 332 9.78 -21.00 4.72
C VAL A 332 9.80 -20.55 6.18
N ILE A 333 10.75 -19.70 6.56
CA ILE A 333 10.84 -19.17 7.94
C ILE A 333 10.77 -17.65 7.88
N SER A 334 9.68 -17.10 8.42
CA SER A 334 9.57 -15.65 8.57
C SER A 334 10.01 -15.23 9.97
N PHE A 335 10.84 -14.20 10.02
CA PHE A 335 11.29 -13.57 11.25
C PHE A 335 10.64 -12.20 11.38
N GLY A 336 10.19 -11.88 12.59
CA GLY A 336 9.62 -10.57 12.92
C GLY A 336 10.21 -10.02 14.21
N GLN A 337 9.97 -8.75 14.49
CA GLN A 337 10.37 -8.12 15.75
C GLN A 337 9.17 -8.11 16.70
N GLY A 338 9.34 -8.55 17.95
CA GLY A 338 8.28 -8.54 18.94
C GLY A 338 8.71 -9.07 20.30
N GLY A 339 8.12 -8.52 21.37
CA GLY A 339 8.37 -8.98 22.74
C GLY A 339 9.80 -8.77 23.25
N GLY A 340 10.12 -9.40 24.40
CA GLY A 340 11.42 -9.30 25.08
C GLY A 340 12.33 -10.52 24.95
N GLN A 341 11.84 -11.61 24.34
CA GLN A 341 12.58 -12.86 24.13
C GLN A 341 12.28 -13.42 22.73
N ILE A 342 13.05 -14.41 22.29
CA ILE A 342 12.76 -15.11 21.01
C ILE A 342 11.48 -15.93 21.21
N ALA A 343 10.47 -15.73 20.36
CA ALA A 343 9.20 -16.44 20.45
C ALA A 343 9.01 -17.38 19.24
N LEU A 344 8.74 -18.65 19.52
CA LEU A 344 8.49 -19.70 18.55
C LEU A 344 6.97 -19.84 18.35
N GLU A 345 6.45 -19.30 17.24
CA GLU A 345 5.00 -19.15 17.06
C GLU A 345 4.32 -20.45 16.63
N ARG A 346 3.39 -20.94 17.45
CA ARG A 346 2.62 -22.17 17.24
C ARG A 346 1.37 -21.96 16.37
N THR A 347 0.75 -20.80 16.46
CA THR A 347 -0.61 -20.58 15.92
C THR A 347 -0.70 -19.22 15.25
N ALA A 348 -1.20 -19.20 14.02
CA ALA A 348 -1.63 -17.98 13.33
C ALA A 348 -3.16 -17.88 13.35
N TYR A 349 -3.69 -16.66 13.35
CA TYR A 349 -5.12 -16.35 13.42
C TYR A 349 -5.59 -15.72 12.11
N ASN A 350 -6.78 -16.08 11.67
CA ASN A 350 -7.45 -15.51 10.49
C ASN A 350 -8.02 -14.11 10.80
N LEU A 351 -7.18 -13.19 11.24
CA LEU A 351 -7.63 -11.88 11.71
C LEU A 351 -6.54 -10.81 11.55
N GLN A 352 -6.94 -9.68 10.99
CA GLN A 352 -6.20 -8.42 10.95
C GLN A 352 -6.89 -7.42 11.89
N ASP A 353 -6.18 -6.99 12.92
CA ASP A 353 -6.69 -6.03 13.89
C ASP A 353 -5.54 -5.27 14.55
N THR A 354 -5.28 -4.07 14.02
CA THR A 354 -4.46 -3.07 14.71
C THR A 354 -5.28 -2.03 15.43
N GLY A 355 -6.55 -1.84 15.08
CA GLY A 355 -7.42 -0.81 15.65
C GLY A 355 -7.66 -0.99 17.15
N GLU A 356 -8.15 -2.17 17.54
CA GLU A 356 -8.51 -2.46 18.93
C GLU A 356 -7.37 -3.17 19.66
N ILE A 357 -6.69 -4.11 19.00
CA ILE A 357 -5.77 -5.05 19.65
C ILE A 357 -4.32 -4.54 19.66
N ALA A 358 -3.90 -3.75 18.67
CA ALA A 358 -2.51 -3.29 18.54
C ALA A 358 -2.34 -1.77 18.68
N GLY A 359 -3.23 -1.11 19.42
CA GLY A 359 -3.09 0.31 19.78
C GLY A 359 -3.25 1.30 18.62
N GLY A 360 -3.92 0.89 17.54
CA GLY A 360 -4.19 1.69 16.36
C GLY A 360 -2.97 1.96 15.49
N VAL A 361 -1.86 1.23 15.67
CA VAL A 361 -0.64 1.50 14.90
C VAL A 361 -0.86 1.11 13.43
N PRO A 362 -0.69 2.06 12.49
CA PRO A 362 -0.87 1.77 11.08
C PRO A 362 0.33 1.05 10.47
N ASP A 363 0.14 0.39 9.33
CA ASP A 363 1.23 -0.08 8.48
C ASP A 363 2.09 1.06 7.90
N ASN A 364 3.17 0.71 7.19
CA ASN A 364 4.09 1.72 6.67
C ASN A 364 3.49 2.62 5.58
N ARG A 365 2.29 2.31 5.09
CA ARG A 365 1.51 3.19 4.21
C ARG A 365 0.46 3.98 4.95
N GLY A 366 0.19 3.70 6.24
CA GLY A 366 -0.85 4.37 7.02
C GLY A 366 -2.16 3.58 7.11
N VAL A 367 -2.20 2.28 6.80
CA VAL A 367 -3.42 1.45 6.89
C VAL A 367 -3.61 0.93 8.31
N ILE A 368 -4.82 1.08 8.84
CA ILE A 368 -5.26 0.44 10.08
C ILE A 368 -6.36 -0.56 9.72
N ARG A 369 -6.29 -1.77 10.29
CA ARG A 369 -7.32 -2.80 10.15
C ARG A 369 -8.03 -2.97 11.48
N GLY A 370 -9.35 -3.14 11.48
CA GLY A 370 -10.14 -3.39 12.68
C GLY A 370 -11.03 -4.60 12.46
N ALA A 371 -10.71 -5.71 13.14
CA ALA A 371 -11.42 -6.98 13.07
C ALA A 371 -11.81 -7.46 11.66
N VAL A 372 -10.84 -7.54 10.73
CA VAL A 372 -11.05 -8.02 9.36
C VAL A 372 -10.46 -9.42 9.20
N GLU A 373 -11.22 -10.38 8.66
CA GLU A 373 -10.69 -11.71 8.34
C GLU A 373 -9.66 -11.63 7.21
N ILE A 374 -8.61 -12.47 7.27
CA ILE A 374 -7.58 -12.50 6.23
C ILE A 374 -8.11 -13.21 4.98
N ASP A 375 -8.85 -14.30 5.17
CA ASP A 375 -9.44 -15.13 4.13
C ASP A 375 -10.74 -15.74 4.65
N GLU A 376 -11.89 -15.28 4.15
CA GLU A 376 -13.22 -15.71 4.59
C GLU A 376 -13.46 -17.23 4.41
N ALA A 377 -12.74 -17.89 3.50
CA ALA A 377 -12.86 -19.32 3.26
C ALA A 377 -11.90 -20.16 4.13
N ALA A 378 -10.98 -19.53 4.86
CA ALA A 378 -9.98 -20.21 5.66
C ALA A 378 -10.46 -20.52 7.09
N PRO A 379 -9.89 -21.54 7.76
CA PRO A 379 -10.18 -21.80 9.17
C PRO A 379 -9.74 -20.63 10.05
N ALA A 380 -10.37 -20.48 11.21
CA ALA A 380 -10.07 -19.41 12.17
C ALA A 380 -8.60 -19.35 12.62
N THR A 381 -7.91 -20.50 12.65
CA THR A 381 -6.49 -20.58 12.98
C THR A 381 -5.75 -21.58 12.10
N ARG A 382 -4.42 -21.40 12.03
CA ARG A 382 -3.50 -22.31 11.35
C ARG A 382 -2.31 -22.60 12.27
N ALA A 383 -1.99 -23.89 12.45
CA ALA A 383 -0.82 -24.30 13.22
C ALA A 383 0.46 -24.22 12.38
N THR A 384 1.57 -23.81 13.01
CA THR A 384 2.90 -23.81 12.39
C THR A 384 3.26 -25.20 11.88
N ARG A 385 4.04 -25.24 10.79
CA ARG A 385 4.60 -26.47 10.24
C ARG A 385 6.10 -26.58 10.50
N LEU A 386 6.68 -25.64 11.23
CA LEU A 386 8.09 -25.70 11.64
C LEU A 386 8.29 -26.70 12.79
N PRO A 387 9.45 -27.38 12.85
CA PRO A 387 9.79 -28.28 13.94
C PRO A 387 10.25 -27.48 15.17
N LEU A 388 9.30 -26.85 15.87
CA LEU A 388 9.61 -25.86 16.90
C LEU A 388 10.46 -26.43 18.05
N ASP A 389 10.24 -27.67 18.47
CA ASP A 389 11.01 -28.27 19.56
C ASP A 389 12.50 -28.45 19.16
N ALA A 390 12.76 -28.86 17.91
CA ALA A 390 14.13 -28.95 17.39
C ALA A 390 14.79 -27.57 17.23
N ILE A 391 14.01 -26.55 16.84
CA ILE A 391 14.49 -25.16 16.77
C ILE A 391 14.79 -24.63 18.18
N GLU A 392 13.93 -24.92 19.17
CA GLU A 392 14.14 -24.57 20.57
C GLU A 392 15.45 -25.14 21.10
N ASP A 393 15.67 -26.44 20.94
CA ASP A 393 16.91 -27.12 21.34
C ASP A 393 18.14 -26.48 20.69
N ALA A 394 18.09 -26.21 19.38
CA ALA A 394 19.20 -25.60 18.65
C ALA A 394 19.52 -24.18 19.13
N LEU A 395 18.50 -23.39 19.48
CA LEU A 395 18.67 -22.04 20.03
C LEU A 395 19.23 -22.09 21.46
N GLN A 396 18.77 -23.02 22.29
CA GLN A 396 19.31 -23.21 23.64
C GLN A 396 20.80 -23.61 23.61
N LEU A 397 21.22 -24.44 22.66
CA LEU A 397 22.62 -24.84 22.48
C LEU A 397 23.56 -23.67 22.18
N ILE A 398 23.06 -22.59 21.56
CA ILE A 398 23.85 -21.37 21.31
C ILE A 398 23.70 -20.32 22.42
N GLY A 399 23.05 -20.68 23.53
CA GLY A 399 22.89 -19.84 24.72
C GLY A 399 21.70 -18.89 24.69
N GLU A 400 20.76 -19.07 23.76
CA GLU A 400 19.50 -18.31 23.74
C GLU A 400 18.46 -18.94 24.67
N SER A 401 17.43 -18.17 25.04
CA SER A 401 16.29 -18.63 25.84
C SER A 401 14.99 -18.37 25.08
N PRO A 402 14.69 -19.16 24.04
CA PRO A 402 13.44 -19.02 23.31
C PRO A 402 12.24 -19.46 24.18
N ALA A 403 11.04 -19.01 23.80
CA ALA A 403 9.79 -19.43 24.41
C ALA A 403 8.77 -19.82 23.34
N MET A 404 8.01 -20.88 23.61
CA MET A 404 6.85 -21.23 22.79
C MET A 404 5.77 -20.16 22.93
N SER A 405 5.24 -19.69 21.79
CA SER A 405 4.18 -18.68 21.72
C SER A 405 2.96 -19.20 20.97
N THR A 406 1.77 -18.76 21.39
CA THR A 406 0.49 -19.07 20.73
C THR A 406 -0.22 -17.81 20.24
N ASP A 407 0.43 -16.65 20.35
CA ASP A 407 -0.13 -15.37 19.97
C ASP A 407 0.91 -14.48 19.25
N PRO A 408 0.97 -14.54 17.91
CA PRO A 408 1.81 -13.66 17.09
C PRO A 408 1.21 -12.26 16.88
N GLY A 409 0.14 -11.91 17.60
CA GLY A 409 -0.65 -10.70 17.42
C GLY A 409 -1.68 -10.80 16.29
N ARG A 410 -2.20 -9.64 15.85
CA ARG A 410 -3.13 -9.51 14.71
C ARG A 410 -2.65 -8.49 13.68
N TYR A 411 -1.34 -8.26 13.68
CA TYR A 411 -0.68 -7.37 12.76
C TYR A 411 -0.05 -8.14 11.59
N ILE A 412 0.90 -7.51 10.89
CA ILE A 412 1.52 -8.04 9.67
C ILE A 412 2.28 -9.35 9.90
N CYS A 413 2.87 -9.57 11.09
CA CYS A 413 3.53 -10.84 11.43
C CYS A 413 2.55 -12.01 11.38
N ASN A 414 1.41 -11.89 12.07
CA ASN A 414 0.33 -12.87 12.06
C ASN A 414 -0.24 -13.08 10.66
N ASN A 415 -0.52 -11.98 9.95
CA ASN A 415 -1.06 -12.01 8.60
C ASN A 415 -0.15 -12.79 7.63
N THR A 416 1.14 -12.51 7.70
CA THR A 416 2.18 -13.19 6.93
C THR A 416 2.26 -14.68 7.30
N MET A 417 2.32 -15.00 8.60
CA MET A 417 2.36 -16.38 9.08
C MET A 417 1.14 -17.18 8.62
N PHE A 418 -0.06 -16.61 8.73
CA PHE A 418 -1.31 -17.26 8.39
C PHE A 418 -1.36 -17.66 6.92
N LEU A 419 -1.06 -16.73 6.01
CA LEU A 419 -1.07 -16.98 4.57
C LEU A 419 0.04 -17.95 4.15
N ASN A 420 1.25 -17.82 4.71
CA ASN A 420 2.36 -18.72 4.42
C ASN A 420 2.05 -20.17 4.77
N ILE A 421 1.46 -20.43 5.95
CA ILE A 421 1.05 -21.79 6.34
C ILE A 421 -0.02 -22.35 5.39
N GLY A 422 -0.89 -21.47 4.88
CA GLY A 422 -1.93 -21.82 3.90
C GLY A 422 -1.41 -22.40 2.59
N THR A 423 -0.19 -22.05 2.20
CA THR A 423 0.45 -22.58 0.97
C THR A 423 0.78 -24.07 1.04
N GLY A 424 0.70 -24.67 2.23
CA GLY A 424 1.04 -26.08 2.45
C GLY A 424 2.53 -26.37 2.63
N LYS A 425 3.41 -25.36 2.51
CA LYS A 425 4.85 -25.50 2.75
C LYS A 425 5.19 -25.77 4.22
N ARG A 426 6.40 -26.25 4.49
CA ARG A 426 6.96 -26.27 5.86
C ARG A 426 7.25 -24.83 6.28
N ALA A 427 6.21 -24.15 6.77
CA ALA A 427 6.20 -22.73 7.02
C ALA A 427 5.85 -22.38 8.47
N GLY A 428 6.40 -21.29 8.97
CA GLY A 428 6.08 -20.74 10.28
C GLY A 428 6.79 -19.42 10.54
N PHE A 429 6.72 -18.97 11.80
CA PHE A 429 7.19 -17.65 12.19
C PHE A 429 7.97 -17.70 13.50
N ILE A 430 9.01 -16.86 13.60
CA ILE A 430 9.81 -16.68 14.81
C ILE A 430 9.91 -15.18 15.10
N HIS A 431 9.41 -14.73 16.26
CA HIS A 431 9.67 -13.38 16.72
C HIS A 431 11.02 -13.29 17.39
N LEU A 432 11.77 -12.24 17.07
CA LEU A 432 13.01 -11.83 17.70
C LEU A 432 12.72 -10.68 18.66
N PRO A 433 13.44 -10.61 19.80
CA PRO A 433 13.24 -9.55 20.78
C PRO A 433 13.48 -8.16 20.16
N TYR A 434 12.68 -7.20 20.59
CA TYR A 434 12.77 -5.82 20.13
C TYR A 434 14.14 -5.21 20.46
N THR A 435 14.83 -4.67 19.44
CA THR A 435 16.02 -3.85 19.62
C THR A 435 16.13 -2.83 18.49
N THR A 436 16.77 -1.69 18.79
CA THR A 436 17.05 -0.62 17.84
C THR A 436 18.54 -0.28 17.75
N GLN A 437 19.39 -1.08 18.40
CA GLN A 437 20.84 -0.86 18.46
C GLN A 437 21.54 -2.06 17.83
N PHE A 438 22.36 -1.82 16.80
CA PHE A 438 22.94 -2.87 15.96
C PHE A 438 24.45 -2.68 15.77
N ASP A 439 25.21 -2.87 16.85
CA ASP A 439 26.65 -3.09 16.74
C ASP A 439 26.96 -4.48 16.16
N ASP A 440 28.24 -4.72 15.85
CA ASP A 440 28.70 -5.98 15.25
C ASP A 440 28.35 -7.21 16.09
N SER A 441 28.32 -7.07 17.43
CA SER A 441 27.99 -8.17 18.34
C SER A 441 26.51 -8.54 18.25
N VAL A 442 25.63 -7.54 18.19
CA VAL A 442 24.18 -7.74 18.04
C VAL A 442 23.87 -8.35 16.67
N ARG A 443 24.50 -7.87 15.60
CA ARG A 443 24.34 -8.44 14.26
C ARG A 443 24.79 -9.90 14.21
N ALA A 444 25.96 -10.20 14.78
CA ALA A 444 26.49 -11.56 14.84
C ALA A 444 25.61 -12.49 15.68
N ARG A 445 25.03 -12.01 16.79
CA ARG A 445 24.09 -12.79 17.60
C ARG A 445 22.86 -13.20 16.79
N PHE A 446 22.17 -12.24 16.18
CA PHE A 446 20.94 -12.55 15.45
C PHE A 446 21.17 -13.30 14.14
N ALA A 447 22.34 -13.13 13.51
CA ALA A 447 22.79 -14.01 12.43
C ALA A 447 22.85 -15.48 12.88
N LYS A 448 23.49 -15.77 14.03
CA LYS A 448 23.56 -17.11 14.60
C LYS A 448 22.19 -17.69 14.97
N VAL A 449 21.27 -16.85 15.48
CA VAL A 449 19.89 -17.25 15.78
C VAL A 449 19.19 -17.77 14.51
N VAL A 450 19.27 -17.01 13.41
CA VAL A 450 18.69 -17.41 12.13
C VAL A 450 19.35 -18.68 11.61
N GLU A 451 20.68 -18.76 11.66
CA GLU A 451 21.44 -19.95 11.22
C GLU A 451 21.03 -21.21 11.99
N ALA A 452 20.92 -21.13 13.32
CA ALA A 452 20.49 -22.25 14.17
C ALA A 452 19.05 -22.70 13.86
N ALA A 453 18.12 -21.75 13.71
CA ALA A 453 16.73 -22.06 13.37
C ALA A 453 16.61 -22.70 11.97
N VAL A 454 17.37 -22.20 10.99
CA VAL A 454 17.41 -22.76 9.64
C VAL A 454 18.00 -24.17 9.65
N GLN A 455 19.13 -24.38 10.32
CA GLN A 455 19.76 -25.70 10.40
C GLN A 455 18.84 -26.73 11.03
N ALA A 456 18.19 -26.39 12.15
CA ALA A 456 17.24 -27.28 12.82
C ALA A 456 16.03 -27.63 11.91
N ALA A 457 15.49 -26.65 11.17
CA ALA A 457 14.38 -26.90 10.26
C ALA A 457 14.76 -27.79 9.06
N VAL A 458 16.02 -27.73 8.64
CA VAL A 458 16.60 -28.55 7.57
C VAL A 458 16.87 -29.98 8.04
N ASP A 459 17.46 -30.14 9.24
CA ASP A 459 17.82 -31.43 9.82
C ASP A 459 16.59 -32.24 10.26
N ALA A 460 15.48 -31.56 10.59
CA ALA A 460 14.23 -32.22 10.94
C ALA A 460 13.64 -33.03 9.78
N PRO A 461 13.15 -34.25 10.04
CA PRO A 461 12.60 -35.17 9.04
C PRO A 461 11.42 -34.55 8.27
#